data_AF-A0A9D2RH41-F1
#
_entry.id   AF-A0A9D2RH41-F1
#
_cell.length_a   1.000
_cell.length_b   1.000
_cell.length_c   1.000
_cell.angle_alpha   90.00
_cell.angle_beta   90.00
_cell.angle_gamma   90.00
#
_symmetry.space_group_name_H-M   'P 1'
#
loop_
_entity.id
_entity.type
_entity.pdbx_description
1 polymer ?
#
loop_
_entity_poly.entity_id
_entity_poly.type
_entity_poly.pdbx_seq_one_letter_code
_entity_poly.pdbx_strand_id
1 'polypeptide(L)'
;LAPFYSAAHREAGGYWTENRQHMRVFYPLMGLSLGVVDVQRPQLYNAELLAEMASTAKNRAKRSVSNALCIERRAPLASARQAHTQVS
;
A
#
# COMPACT_ATOMS: atom_id res chain seq x y z
N LEU A 1 -2.67 -12.49 -17.08
CA LEU A 1 -3.47 -11.33 -16.64
C LEU A 1 -4.12 -10.72 -17.88
N ALA A 2 -5.45 -10.84 -18.03
CA ALA A 2 -6.16 -10.24 -19.15
C ALA A 2 -5.99 -8.70 -19.12
N PRO A 3 -5.87 -8.02 -20.27
CA PRO A 3 -5.77 -6.56 -20.28
C PRO A 3 -7.13 -5.96 -19.93
N PHE A 4 -7.26 -5.41 -18.72
CA PHE A 4 -8.44 -4.64 -18.29
C PHE A 4 -8.67 -3.37 -19.14
N TYR A 5 -7.66 -2.93 -19.89
CA TYR A 5 -7.68 -1.75 -20.76
C TYR A 5 -7.15 -2.09 -22.15
N SER A 6 -7.75 -1.50 -23.19
CA SER A 6 -7.28 -1.63 -24.57
C SER A 6 -5.88 -1.03 -24.74
N ALA A 7 -5.20 -1.35 -25.86
CA ALA A 7 -3.91 -0.74 -26.20
C ALA A 7 -4.00 0.79 -26.29
N ALA A 8 -5.05 1.31 -26.95
CA ALA A 8 -5.29 2.74 -27.09
C ALA A 8 -5.50 3.44 -25.73
N HIS A 9 -6.22 2.82 -24.79
CA HIS A 9 -6.41 3.41 -23.46
C HIS A 9 -5.11 3.45 -22.65
N ARG A 10 -4.24 2.44 -22.83
CA ARG A 10 -2.93 2.39 -22.17
C ARG A 10 -1.97 3.44 -22.70
N GLU A 11 -1.92 3.60 -24.02
CA GLU A 11 -1.11 4.62 -24.69
C GLU A 11 -1.57 6.04 -24.33
N ALA A 12 -2.89 6.26 -24.25
CA ALA A 12 -3.47 7.54 -23.83
C ALA A 12 -3.40 7.80 -22.31
N GLY A 13 -3.00 6.82 -21.50
CA GLY A 13 -2.99 6.93 -20.03
C GLY A 13 -4.38 7.04 -19.38
N GLY A 14 -5.45 6.71 -20.12
CA GLY A 14 -6.84 6.78 -19.67
C GLY A 14 -7.82 6.57 -20.81
N TYR A 15 -9.09 6.89 -20.57
CA TYR A 15 -10.15 6.79 -21.57
C TYR A 15 -11.19 7.90 -21.41
N TRP A 16 -11.85 8.23 -22.51
CA TRP A 16 -12.95 9.19 -22.53
C TRP A 16 -14.28 8.47 -22.36
N THR A 17 -15.15 9.00 -21.50
CA THR A 17 -16.54 8.55 -21.38
C THR A 17 -17.46 9.72 -21.07
N GLU A 18 -18.75 9.55 -21.30
CA GLU A 18 -19.76 10.51 -20.88
C GLU A 18 -20.04 10.38 -19.38
N ASN A 19 -20.21 11.52 -18.71
CA ASN A 19 -20.74 11.56 -17.35
C ASN A 19 -22.29 11.57 -17.37
N ARG A 20 -22.92 11.61 -16.19
CA ARG A 20 -24.40 11.63 -16.06
C ARG A 20 -25.09 12.89 -16.61
N GLN A 21 -24.31 13.89 -17.03
CA GLN A 21 -24.78 15.13 -17.64
C GLN A 21 -24.47 15.15 -19.15
N HIS A 22 -24.14 14.00 -19.74
CA HIS A 22 -23.75 13.85 -21.15
C HIS A 22 -22.51 14.65 -21.55
N MET A 23 -21.67 15.04 -20.59
CA MET A 23 -20.40 15.69 -20.88
C MET A 23 -19.29 14.66 -21.05
N ARG A 24 -18.47 14.83 -22.08
CA ARG A 24 -17.32 13.98 -22.35
C ARG A 24 -16.19 14.31 -21.37
N VAL A 25 -15.82 13.36 -20.52
CA VAL A 25 -14.82 13.52 -19.46
C VAL A 25 -13.72 12.47 -19.63
N PHE A 26 -12.47 12.87 -19.39
CA PHE A 26 -11.32 11.98 -19.39
C PHE A 26 -11.14 11.35 -18.01
N TYR A 27 -11.05 10.03 -17.95
CA TYR A 27 -10.73 9.28 -16.74
C TYR A 27 -9.34 8.63 -16.90
N PRO A 28 -8.38 8.94 -16.00
CA PRO A 28 -7.08 8.28 -16.03
C PRO A 28 -7.23 6.79 -15.74
N LEU A 29 -6.25 5.99 -16.18
CA LEU A 29 -6.21 4.58 -15.80
C LEU A 29 -6.18 4.44 -14.28
N MET A 30 -6.91 3.46 -13.76
CA MET A 30 -6.93 3.24 -12.32
C MET A 30 -5.56 2.76 -11.86
N GLY A 31 -4.99 3.53 -10.93
CA GLY A 31 -3.73 3.19 -10.28
C GLY A 31 -3.95 2.35 -9.01
N LEU A 32 -3.01 1.46 -8.72
CA LEU A 32 -2.98 0.67 -7.50
C LEU A 32 -1.68 0.95 -6.72
N SER A 33 -1.83 1.40 -5.48
CA SER A 33 -0.71 1.60 -4.55
C SER A 33 -0.81 0.63 -3.38
N LEU A 34 0.24 -0.14 -3.13
CA LEU A 34 0.32 -1.13 -2.03
C LEU A 34 1.41 -0.76 -1.02
N GLY A 35 1.06 -0.89 0.26
CA GLY A 35 2.02 -0.96 1.36
C GLY A 35 2.09 -2.39 1.89
N VAL A 36 3.28 -2.96 1.96
CA VAL A 36 3.54 -4.31 2.46
C VAL A 36 4.51 -4.23 3.63
N VAL A 37 4.28 -5.01 4.67
CA VAL A 37 5.22 -5.17 5.79
C VAL A 37 5.86 -6.54 5.67
N ASP A 38 7.20 -6.57 5.62
CA ASP A 38 7.99 -7.79 5.65
C ASP A 38 8.25 -8.19 7.11
N VAL A 39 7.67 -9.32 7.54
CA VAL A 39 7.69 -9.77 8.94
C VAL A 39 8.66 -10.94 9.09
N GLN A 40 9.88 -10.66 9.54
CA GLN A 40 10.92 -11.68 9.72
C GLN A 40 10.91 -12.33 11.11
N ARG A 41 10.46 -11.60 12.16
CA ARG A 41 10.37 -12.10 13.54
C ARG A 41 8.99 -11.79 14.13
N PRO A 42 7.96 -12.60 13.84
CA PRO A 42 6.57 -12.31 14.16
C PRO A 42 6.30 -11.96 15.63
N GLN A 43 7.09 -12.52 16.56
CA GLN A 43 6.95 -12.31 18.01
C GLN A 43 7.24 -10.86 18.44
N LEU A 44 7.93 -10.08 17.61
CA LEU A 44 8.23 -8.68 17.88
C LEU A 44 7.10 -7.73 17.47
N TYR A 45 6.06 -8.24 16.81
CA TYR A 45 4.98 -7.45 16.24
C TYR A 45 3.68 -7.72 16.99
N ASN A 46 2.87 -6.67 17.14
CA ASN A 46 1.47 -6.79 17.50
C ASN A 46 0.60 -6.24 16.36
N ALA A 47 -0.71 -6.49 16.42
CA ALA A 47 -1.64 -6.10 15.35
C ALA A 47 -1.68 -4.58 15.11
N GLU A 48 -1.60 -3.79 16.18
CA GLU A 48 -1.60 -2.32 16.12
C GLU A 48 -0.36 -1.80 15.38
N LEU A 49 0.82 -2.31 15.74
CA LEU A 49 2.08 -1.97 15.10
C LEU A 49 2.11 -2.38 13.62
N LEU A 50 1.62 -3.57 13.28
CA LEU A 50 1.51 -4.00 11.88
C LEU A 50 0.57 -3.09 11.08
N ALA A 51 -0.56 -2.69 11.65
CA ALA A 51 -1.50 -1.79 11.00
C ALA A 51 -0.88 -0.40 10.77
N GLU A 52 -0.17 0.15 11.76
CA GLU A 52 0.55 1.42 11.64
C GLU A 52 1.63 1.35 10.56
N MET A 53 2.46 0.31 10.59
CA MET A 53 3.52 0.09 9.60
C MET A 53 2.96 -0.06 8.18
N ALA A 54 1.90 -0.85 8.00
CA ALA A 54 1.24 -1.02 6.72
C ALA A 54 0.59 0.28 6.22
N SER A 55 -0.06 1.03 7.10
CA SER A 55 -0.65 2.34 6.78
C SER A 55 0.42 3.34 6.34
N THR A 56 1.56 3.36 7.04
CA THR A 56 2.71 4.21 6.71
C THR A 56 3.32 3.82 5.36
N ALA A 57 3.55 2.53 5.12
CA ALA A 57 4.03 2.02 3.84
C ALA A 57 3.08 2.37 2.68
N LYS A 58 1.77 2.17 2.88
CA LYS A 58 0.73 2.55 1.92
C LYS A 58 0.76 4.04 1.63
N ASN A 59 0.89 4.88 2.66
CA ASN A 59 0.93 6.32 2.48
C ASN A 59 2.17 6.76 1.70
N ARG A 60 3.32 6.10 1.91
CA ARG A 60 4.53 6.30 1.09
C ARG A 60 4.31 5.87 -0.36
N ALA A 61 3.67 4.72 -0.59
CA ALA A 61 3.33 4.27 -1.94
C ALA A 61 2.41 5.28 -2.66
N LYS A 62 1.36 5.78 -1.97
CA LYS A 62 0.40 6.76 -2.50
C LYS A 62 0.98 8.13 -2.85
N ARG A 63 2.20 8.47 -2.38
CA ARG A 63 2.88 9.70 -2.80
C ARG A 63 3.40 9.62 -4.23
N SER A 64 3.50 8.41 -4.78
CA SER A 64 3.79 8.22 -6.20
C SER A 64 2.55 8.52 -7.02
N VAL A 65 2.72 9.19 -8.16
CA VAL A 65 1.63 9.57 -9.08
C VAL A 65 1.05 8.33 -9.81
N SER A 66 1.73 7.18 -9.76
CA SER A 66 1.40 5.95 -10.48
C SER A 66 1.35 4.71 -9.58
N ASN A 67 1.21 3.53 -10.18
CA ASN A 67 1.28 2.24 -9.49
C ASN A 67 2.57 2.11 -8.70
N ALA A 68 2.44 1.86 -7.39
CA ALA A 68 3.58 1.84 -6.49
C ALA A 68 3.45 0.75 -5.44
N LEU A 69 4.58 0.11 -5.13
CA LEU A 69 4.71 -0.86 -4.06
C LEU A 69 5.77 -0.34 -3.09
N CYS A 70 5.41 -0.19 -1.81
CA CYS A 70 6.35 0.13 -0.75
C CYS A 70 6.44 -1.05 0.21
N ILE A 71 7.66 -1.54 0.43
CA ILE A 71 7.93 -2.63 1.39
C ILE A 71 8.59 -2.01 2.63
N GLU A 72 7.89 -2.07 3.75
CA GLU A 72 8.41 -1.72 5.07
C GLU A 72 9.10 -2.93 5.68
N ARG A 73 10.38 -2.76 6.05
CA ARG A 73 11.25 -3.84 6.55
C ARG A 73 11.80 -3.56 7.94
N ARG A 74 11.40 -2.44 8.56
CA ARG A 74 11.85 -2.11 9.92
C ARG A 74 11.40 -3.20 10.89
N ALA A 75 12.36 -3.75 11.63
CA ALA A 75 12.07 -4.57 12.79
C ALA A 75 11.73 -3.67 13.98
N PRO A 76 10.69 -3.98 14.76
CA PRO A 76 10.45 -3.36 16.05
C PRO A 76 11.69 -3.57 16.92
N LEU A 77 12.17 -2.51 17.56
CA LEU A 77 13.16 -2.67 18.62
C LEU A 77 12.48 -3.49 19.71
N ALA A 78 13.09 -4.62 20.08
CA ALA A 78 12.62 -5.38 21.22
C ALA A 78 12.72 -4.47 22.45
N SER A 79 11.58 -3.98 22.92
CA SER A 79 11.52 -3.24 24.18
C SER A 79 12.09 -4.17 25.25
N ALA A 80 13.17 -3.76 25.91
CA ALA A 80 13.78 -4.47 27.04
C ALA A 80 12.88 -4.45 28.29
N ARG A 81 11.62 -4.91 28.16
CA ARG A 81 10.66 -5.06 29.27
C ARG A 81 10.32 -6.54 29.44
N GLN A 82 11.34 -7.33 29.75
CA GLN A 82 11.20 -8.61 30.45
C GLN A 82 12.41 -8.81 31.38
N ALA A 83 12.57 -7.93 32.36
CA ALA A 83 13.43 -8.14 33.52
C ALA A 83 12.57 -8.01 34.78
N HIS A 84 11.64 -8.94 34.96
CA HIS A 84 11.06 -9.26 36.26
C HIS A 84 10.71 -10.75 36.28
N THR A 85 11.74 -11.57 36.19
CA THR A 85 11.71 -12.92 36.75
C THR A 85 11.83 -12.75 38.27
N GLN A 86 10.71 -12.79 39.00
CA GLN A 86 10.78 -13.17 40.41
C GLN A 86 10.78 -14.70 40.47
N VAL A 87 11.96 -15.23 40.76
CA VAL A 87 12.20 -16.61 41.20
C VAL A 87 11.83 -16.68 42.68
N SER A 88 11.05 -17.71 43.02
CA SER A 88 10.87 -18.41 44.31
C SER A 88 10.56 -17.61 45.57
#